data_AF-A0A0F9K2J7-F1
#
_entry.id   AF-A0A0F9K2J7-F1
#
_cell.length_a   1.000
_cell.length_b   1.000
_cell.length_c   1.000
_cell.angle_alpha   90.00
_cell.angle_beta   90.00
_cell.angle_gamma   90.00
#
_symmetry.space_group_name_H-M   'P 1'
#
loop_
_entity.id
_entity.type
_entity.pdbx_description
1 polymer ?
#
loop_
_entity_poly.entity_id
_entity_poly.type
_entity_poly.pdbx_seq_one_letter_code
_entity_poly.pdbx_strand_id
1 'polypeptide(L)'
;MMEYKKPEDIFPVKCTKLTDWKFIAIKNTEMFLYYDFLDYKNKEVGGFNFYCIEAVMWGGSKFKRIDGCKCIFKGIAYWDGIRHLYFGDKQTDNYGYLYYPHIDDLNLALKELKKLEKKYCRKD
;
A
#
# COMPACT_ATOMS: atom_id res chain seq x y z
N MET A 1 15.59 -19.50 1.47
CA MET A 1 15.10 -18.53 2.47
C MET A 1 14.33 -17.47 1.70
N MET A 2 13.10 -17.11 2.10
CA MET A 2 12.40 -15.96 1.49
C MET A 2 13.11 -14.68 1.92
N GLU A 3 13.49 -13.83 0.97
CA GLU A 3 14.14 -12.55 1.27
C GLU A 3 13.07 -11.47 1.32
N TYR A 4 12.54 -11.25 2.52
CA TYR A 4 11.58 -10.18 2.72
C TYR A 4 12.25 -8.81 2.51
N LYS A 5 11.57 -7.90 1.80
CA LYS A 5 11.99 -6.50 1.69
C LYS A 5 11.56 -5.70 2.91
N LYS A 6 12.28 -4.65 3.26
CA LYS A 6 11.76 -3.66 4.20
C LYS A 6 11.04 -2.54 3.46
N PRO A 7 10.15 -1.78 4.13
CA PRO A 7 9.44 -0.67 3.48
C PRO A 7 10.38 0.37 2.84
N GLU A 8 11.52 0.67 3.46
CA GLU A 8 12.53 1.61 2.95
C GLU A 8 13.24 1.14 1.66
N ASP A 9 13.14 -0.15 1.34
CA ASP A 9 13.71 -0.76 0.14
C ASP A 9 12.72 -0.79 -1.04
N ILE A 10 11.45 -0.40 -0.82
CA ILE A 10 10.41 -0.35 -1.84
C ILE A 10 10.38 1.05 -2.46
N PHE A 11 10.47 1.10 -3.79
CA PHE A 11 10.38 2.33 -4.57
C PHE A 11 9.16 2.28 -5.51
N PRO A 12 7.99 2.79 -5.09
CA PRO A 12 6.77 2.74 -5.92
C PRO A 12 6.85 3.66 -7.15
N VAL A 13 7.57 4.77 -7.03
CA VAL A 13 7.87 5.75 -8.08
C VAL A 13 9.38 5.95 -8.13
N LYS A 14 9.95 6.15 -9.33
CA LYS A 14 11.39 6.22 -9.56
C LYS A 14 12.06 7.16 -8.54
N CYS A 15 12.85 6.58 -7.64
CA CYS A 15 13.65 7.23 -6.59
C CYS A 15 12.91 7.72 -5.32
N THR A 16 11.60 7.47 -5.14
CA THR A 16 10.91 7.80 -3.89
C THR A 16 10.75 6.55 -3.03
N LYS A 17 11.20 6.59 -1.77
CA LYS A 17 11.03 5.45 -0.86
C LYS A 17 9.59 5.40 -0.38
N LEU A 18 9.06 4.20 -0.17
CA LEU A 18 7.72 4.03 0.37
C LEU A 18 7.55 4.69 1.75
N THR A 19 8.60 4.72 2.57
CA THR A 19 8.61 5.38 3.89
C THR A 19 8.45 6.90 3.82
N ASP A 20 8.65 7.51 2.65
CA ASP A 20 8.45 8.95 2.45
C ASP A 20 6.97 9.28 2.18
N TRP A 21 6.13 8.26 1.93
CA TRP A 21 4.71 8.42 1.62
C TRP A 21 3.87 8.56 2.89
N LYS A 22 2.68 9.13 2.74
CA LYS A 22 1.67 9.12 3.81
C LYS A 22 1.17 7.70 4.01
N PHE A 23 0.79 7.33 5.23
CA PHE A 23 0.26 5.99 5.49
C PHE A 23 -0.92 5.98 6.46
N ILE A 24 -1.70 4.90 6.38
CA ILE A 24 -2.76 4.53 7.30
C ILE A 24 -2.43 3.13 7.84
N ALA A 25 -2.28 3.00 9.15
CA ALA A 25 -2.21 1.69 9.80
C ALA A 25 -3.61 1.06 9.81
N ILE A 26 -3.73 -0.17 9.32
CA ILE A 26 -5.00 -0.89 9.28
C ILE A 26 -5.23 -1.53 10.65
N LYS A 27 -6.22 -1.01 11.37
CA LYS A 27 -6.50 -1.39 12.77
C LYS A 27 -6.68 -2.90 12.92
N ASN A 28 -6.07 -3.47 13.95
CA ASN A 28 -6.09 -4.90 14.30
C ASN A 28 -5.43 -5.82 13.27
N THR A 29 -4.56 -5.29 12.42
CA THR A 29 -3.78 -6.08 11.45
C THR A 29 -2.34 -5.58 11.46
N GLU A 30 -1.44 -6.29 10.79
CA GLU A 30 -0.07 -5.85 10.53
C GLU A 30 0.07 -5.11 9.18
N MET A 31 -1.06 -4.64 8.62
CA MET A 31 -1.08 -3.97 7.33
C MET A 31 -0.98 -2.45 7.43
N PHE A 32 -0.28 -1.86 6.46
CA PHE A 32 -0.12 -0.43 6.29
C PHE A 32 -0.47 -0.05 4.86
N LEU A 33 -1.38 0.91 4.70
CA LEU A 33 -1.75 1.47 3.40
C LEU A 33 -1.02 2.80 3.20
N TYR A 34 0.02 2.78 2.39
CA TYR A 34 0.77 3.96 1.95
C TYR A 34 0.11 4.58 0.72
N TYR A 35 0.19 5.91 0.62
CA TYR A 35 -0.29 6.65 -0.54
C TYR A 35 0.49 7.95 -0.74
N ASP A 36 0.63 8.35 -1.99
CA ASP A 36 1.18 9.64 -2.38
C ASP A 36 0.40 10.22 -3.55
N PHE A 37 0.27 11.54 -3.56
CA PHE A 37 -0.50 12.23 -4.57
C PHE A 37 0.26 12.25 -5.90
N LEU A 38 -0.48 12.18 -6.99
CA LEU A 38 0.12 12.33 -8.31
C LEU A 38 0.53 13.80 -8.49
N ASP A 39 1.84 14.07 -8.58
CA ASP A 39 2.37 15.41 -8.85
C ASP A 39 2.17 15.76 -10.33
N TYR A 40 0.92 16.10 -10.68
CA TYR A 40 0.63 16.67 -11.97
C TYR A 40 0.86 18.17 -11.87
N LYS A 41 1.83 18.68 -12.63
CA LYS A 41 2.02 20.10 -12.95
C LYS A 41 0.76 20.80 -13.53
N ASN A 42 -0.40 20.12 -13.61
CA ASN A 42 -1.71 20.63 -14.00
C ASN A 42 -2.75 20.37 -12.90
N LYS A 43 -3.33 21.47 -12.41
CA LYS A 43 -4.10 21.59 -11.16
C LYS A 43 -5.51 20.98 -11.14
N GLU A 44 -5.88 20.07 -12.05
CA GLU A 44 -7.26 19.59 -12.16
C GLU A 44 -7.47 18.08 -12.03
N VAL A 45 -6.44 17.27 -11.76
CA VAL A 45 -6.59 15.81 -11.72
C VAL A 45 -6.17 15.24 -10.36
N GLY A 46 -7.11 15.25 -9.42
CA GLY A 46 -6.94 14.67 -8.08
C GLY A 46 -6.86 13.16 -8.14
N GLY A 47 -5.68 12.60 -7.90
CA GLY A 47 -5.44 11.16 -7.87
C GLY A 47 -4.25 10.83 -6.97
N PHE A 48 -4.05 9.56 -6.71
CA PHE A 48 -2.98 9.08 -5.83
C PHE A 48 -2.50 7.70 -6.24
N ASN A 49 -1.21 7.46 -6.08
CA ASN A 49 -0.69 6.10 -6.03
C ASN A 49 -0.92 5.53 -4.63
N PHE A 50 -1.09 4.22 -4.54
CA PHE A 50 -1.21 3.54 -3.25
C PHE A 50 -0.49 2.21 -3.24
N TYR A 51 -0.09 1.80 -2.03
CA TYR A 51 0.64 0.58 -1.79
C TYR A 51 0.28 0.05 -0.40
N CYS A 52 -0.32 -1.12 -0.33
CA CYS A 52 -0.61 -1.81 0.91
C CYS A 52 0.43 -2.89 1.15
N ILE A 53 1.11 -2.82 2.29
CA ILE A 53 2.05 -3.84 2.73
C ILE A 53 1.58 -4.49 4.02
N GLU A 54 1.96 -5.73 4.23
CA GLU A 54 1.89 -6.43 5.51
C GLU A 54 3.30 -6.53 6.09
N ALA A 55 3.48 -6.04 7.31
CA ALA A 55 4.75 -6.14 8.03
C ALA A 55 4.94 -7.55 8.61
N VAL A 56 6.08 -8.16 8.29
CA VAL A 56 6.56 -9.37 8.92
C VAL A 56 7.45 -8.96 10.09
N MET A 57 6.93 -9.15 11.30
CA MET A 57 7.66 -8.89 12.55
C MET A 57 8.13 -10.20 13.17
N TRP A 58 9.40 -10.30 13.55
CA TRP A 58 9.87 -11.31 14.49
C TRP A 58 10.05 -10.66 15.87
N GLY A 59 9.24 -11.09 16.84
CA GLY A 59 9.36 -10.65 18.23
C GLY A 59 8.13 -9.85 18.69
N GLY A 60 7.43 -10.41 19.66
CA GLY A 60 6.24 -9.81 20.24
C GLY A 60 6.49 -8.42 20.81
N SER A 61 5.57 -7.52 20.47
CA SER A 61 5.28 -6.24 21.11
C SER A 61 6.15 -5.02 20.74
N LYS A 62 5.42 -4.03 20.20
CA LYS A 62 5.70 -2.59 20.13
C LYS A 62 6.89 -2.17 19.24
N PHE A 63 6.60 -2.07 17.94
CA PHE A 63 7.13 -1.06 17.00
C PHE A 63 8.62 -0.72 17.13
N LYS A 64 9.53 -1.70 17.07
CA LYS A 64 10.96 -1.36 16.97
C LYS A 64 11.63 -1.81 15.68
N ARG A 65 11.10 -2.80 14.97
CA ARG A 65 11.75 -3.28 13.75
C ARG A 65 10.80 -4.07 12.86
N ILE A 66 10.67 -3.63 11.61
CA ILE A 66 10.09 -4.43 10.54
C ILE A 66 11.25 -5.25 9.96
N ASP A 67 11.22 -6.57 10.14
CA ASP A 67 12.26 -7.45 9.58
C ASP A 67 12.01 -7.75 8.11
N GLY A 68 10.78 -7.57 7.66
CA GLY A 68 10.38 -7.79 6.30
C GLY A 68 8.95 -7.33 6.03
N CYS A 69 8.55 -7.26 4.77
CA CYS A 69 7.18 -6.98 4.37
C CYS A 69 6.83 -7.68 3.06
N LYS A 70 5.52 -7.83 2.84
CA LYS A 70 4.90 -8.34 1.61
C LYS A 70 3.98 -7.26 1.05
N CYS A 71 3.93 -7.12 -0.28
CA CYS A 71 2.95 -6.24 -0.91
C CYS A 71 1.60 -6.96 -0.96
N ILE A 72 0.59 -6.53 -0.22
CA ILE A 72 -0.74 -7.14 -0.32
C ILE A 72 -1.41 -6.71 -1.62
N PHE A 73 -1.48 -5.40 -1.86
CA PHE A 73 -1.92 -4.83 -3.13
C PHE A 73 -1.29 -3.46 -3.35
N LYS A 74 -1.28 -2.99 -4.59
CA LYS A 74 -0.86 -1.65 -4.98
C LYS A 74 -1.63 -1.17 -6.19
N GLY A 75 -1.53 0.12 -6.49
CA GLY A 75 -2.23 0.65 -7.65
C GLY A 75 -2.20 2.15 -7.73
N ILE A 76 -3.12 2.65 -8.56
CA ILE A 76 -3.29 4.08 -8.81
C ILE A 76 -4.78 4.39 -8.93
N ALA A 77 -5.15 5.49 -8.30
CA ALA A 77 -6.45 6.12 -8.42
C ALA A 77 -6.30 7.47 -9.12
N TYR A 78 -7.29 7.80 -9.95
CA TYR A 78 -7.39 9.08 -10.65
C TYR A 78 -8.62 9.83 -10.15
N TRP A 79 -8.97 10.91 -10.85
CA TRP A 79 -10.10 11.76 -10.51
C TRP A 79 -11.44 11.00 -10.48
N ASP A 80 -11.57 9.90 -11.20
CA ASP A 80 -12.78 9.06 -11.32
C ASP A 80 -12.76 7.78 -10.46
N GLY A 81 -11.75 7.62 -9.61
CA GLY A 81 -11.65 6.49 -8.68
C GLY A 81 -10.45 5.57 -8.94
N ILE A 82 -10.51 4.35 -8.40
CA ILE A 82 -9.44 3.36 -8.52
C ILE A 82 -9.42 2.79 -9.94
N ARG A 83 -8.35 3.08 -10.69
CA ARG A 83 -8.21 2.59 -12.08
C ARG A 83 -7.44 1.29 -12.20
N HIS A 84 -6.44 1.10 -11.34
CA HIS A 84 -5.64 -0.11 -11.35
C HIS A 84 -5.45 -0.61 -9.93
N LEU A 85 -5.66 -1.91 -9.73
CA LEU A 85 -5.42 -2.62 -8.48
C LEU A 85 -4.68 -3.94 -8.81
N TYR A 86 -3.46 -4.05 -8.33
CA TYR A 86 -2.59 -5.20 -8.51
C TYR A 86 -2.31 -5.84 -7.17
N PHE A 87 -2.36 -7.16 -7.08
CA PHE A 87 -1.97 -7.90 -5.87
C PHE A 87 -0.49 -8.25 -5.96
N GLY A 88 0.28 -8.02 -4.90
CA GLY A 88 1.72 -8.26 -4.94
C GLY A 88 2.55 -7.29 -5.79
N ASP A 89 3.87 -7.48 -5.76
CA ASP A 89 4.86 -6.71 -6.49
C ASP A 89 6.12 -7.55 -6.67
N LYS A 90 6.80 -7.40 -7.81
CA LYS A 90 8.11 -8.01 -8.09
C LYS A 90 9.22 -7.58 -7.14
N GLN A 91 9.07 -6.42 -6.50
CA GLN A 91 10.01 -5.95 -5.49
C GLN A 91 9.90 -6.79 -4.22
N THR A 92 8.72 -7.33 -3.95
CA THR A 92 8.44 -8.31 -2.89
C THR A 92 8.41 -9.73 -3.46
N ASP A 93 8.57 -10.76 -2.62
CA ASP A 93 8.58 -12.16 -3.11
C ASP A 93 7.24 -12.65 -3.65
N ASN A 94 6.19 -11.83 -3.58
CA ASN A 94 4.84 -12.18 -3.98
C ASN A 94 4.46 -11.48 -5.31
N TYR A 95 4.79 -12.14 -6.41
CA TYR A 95 4.61 -11.68 -7.79
C TYR A 95 3.16 -11.88 -8.27
N GLY A 96 2.26 -10.93 -8.03
CA GLY A 96 0.88 -11.07 -8.53
C GLY A 96 -0.03 -11.97 -7.68
N TYR A 97 0.53 -12.64 -6.68
CA TYR A 97 -0.11 -13.75 -5.97
C TYR A 97 0.05 -13.60 -4.46
N LEU A 98 -1.04 -13.77 -3.70
CA LEU A 98 -1.04 -13.72 -2.25
C LEU A 98 -1.31 -15.12 -1.69
N TYR A 99 -0.31 -15.70 -1.00
CA TYR A 99 -0.46 -17.02 -0.37
C TYR A 99 -1.33 -16.92 0.87
N TYR A 100 -2.43 -17.68 0.91
CA TYR A 100 -3.37 -17.76 2.03
C TYR A 100 -3.80 -16.39 2.57
N PRO A 101 -4.50 -15.58 1.76
CA PRO A 101 -4.93 -14.25 2.19
C PRO A 101 -5.89 -14.34 3.37
N HIS A 102 -5.64 -13.56 4.42
CA HIS A 102 -6.63 -13.34 5.48
C HIS A 102 -7.70 -12.36 4.96
N ILE A 103 -8.86 -12.88 4.55
CA ILE A 103 -9.89 -12.12 3.84
C ILE A 103 -10.44 -10.97 4.68
N ASP A 104 -10.57 -11.14 6.00
CA ASP A 104 -11.07 -10.08 6.88
C ASP A 104 -10.10 -8.89 6.96
N ASP A 105 -8.80 -9.15 6.98
CA ASP A 105 -7.77 -8.11 7.02
C ASP A 105 -7.72 -7.36 5.69
N LEU A 106 -7.82 -8.10 4.57
CA LEU A 106 -7.94 -7.51 3.25
C LEU A 106 -9.17 -6.60 3.14
N ASN A 107 -10.31 -7.04 3.68
CA ASN A 107 -11.54 -6.23 3.72
C ASN A 107 -11.34 -4.94 4.52
N LEU A 108 -10.60 -4.97 5.63
CA LEU A 108 -10.28 -3.78 6.41
C LEU A 108 -9.39 -2.82 5.60
N ALA A 109 -8.36 -3.32 4.94
CA ALA A 109 -7.47 -2.52 4.10
C ALA A 109 -8.22 -1.88 2.92
N LEU A 110 -9.09 -2.63 2.24
CA LEU A 110 -9.90 -2.13 1.11
C LEU A 110 -10.93 -1.09 1.58
N LYS A 111 -11.47 -1.19 2.80
CA LYS A 111 -12.35 -0.15 3.37
C LYS A 111 -11.61 1.17 3.56
N GLU A 112 -10.37 1.14 4.06
CA GLU A 112 -9.55 2.35 4.17
C GLU A 112 -9.17 2.93 2.80
N LEU A 113 -8.85 2.07 1.81
CA LEU A 113 -8.63 2.50 0.44
C LEU A 113 -9.87 3.19 -0.16
N LYS A 114 -11.08 2.64 0.07
CA LYS A 114 -12.32 3.26 -0.39
C LYS A 114 -12.60 4.61 0.27
N LYS A 115 -12.17 4.81 1.52
CA LYS A 115 -12.25 6.12 2.18
C LYS A 115 -11.29 7.13 1.54
N LEU A 116 -10.07 6.72 1.20
CA LEU A 116 -9.12 7.56 0.45
C LEU A 116 -9.67 7.94 -0.93
N GLU A 117 -10.20 6.97 -1.67
CA GLU A 117 -10.86 7.18 -2.96
C GLU A 117 -11.98 8.23 -2.84
N LYS A 118 -12.93 8.05 -1.90
CA LYS A 118 -14.02 9.02 -1.69
C LYS A 118 -13.54 10.42 -1.30
N LYS A 119 -12.36 10.53 -0.70
CA LYS A 119 -11.81 11.79 -0.21
C LYS A 119 -11.05 12.55 -1.29
N TYR A 120 -10.36 11.82 -2.16
CA TYR A 120 -9.37 12.40 -3.07
C TYR A 120 -9.68 12.22 -4.56
N CYS A 121 -10.57 11.29 -4.90
CA CYS A 121 -11.16 11.18 -6.24
C CYS A 121 -12.45 12.02 -6.24
N ARG A 122 -12.72 12.77 -7.31
CA ARG A 122 -13.99 13.48 -7.45
C ARG A 122 -15.11 12.44 -7.50
N LYS A 123 -16.20 12.75 -6.80
CA LYS A 123 -17.48 12.11 -7.08
C LYS A 123 -18.04 12.78 -8.32
N ASP A 124 -18.44 11.98 -9.30
CA ASP A 124 -19.60 12.35 -10.12
C ASP A 124 -20.85 12.36 -9.22
#